data_AF-A0A7D5BYX3-F1
#
_entry.id   AF-A0A7D5BYX3-F1
#
_cell.length_a   1.000
_cell.length_b   1.000
_cell.length_c   1.000
_cell.angle_alpha   90.00
_cell.angle_beta   90.00
_cell.angle_gamma   90.00
#
_symmetry.space_group_name_H-M   'P 1'
#
loop_
_entity.id
_entity.type
_entity.pdbx_description
1 polymer ?
#
loop_
_entity_poly.entity_id
_entity_poly.type
_entity_poly.pdbx_seq_one_letter_code
_entity_poly.pdbx_strand_id
1 'polypeptide(L)'
;MSTKKTGDTDGRYSDICGATNNRGEPCSLPAGWGTPGSGGTRCRFHGGASTGPDETDYLEENDFAEGNAGGGAPELNTNSRIHGGFGDWEKAYERFDADTRAYVHKLIESMREVAKEYAPGVDADRRERLLKEKATLSVMYRRTAMDTFDAGRGFLVEEEHNGEAIRKANPAFDAGHAINGRQREIAKELRLWPGFQD
;
A
#
# COMPACT_ATOMS: atom_id res chain seq x y z
N MET A 1 -6.35 -44.76 20.14
CA MET A 1 -5.59 -44.68 18.89
C MET A 1 -4.42 -43.73 19.12
N SER A 2 -3.20 -44.26 19.07
CA SER A 2 -1.96 -43.52 19.36
C SER A 2 -1.46 -42.90 18.06
N THR A 3 -1.45 -41.57 17.98
CA THR A 3 -0.83 -40.84 16.87
C THR A 3 0.69 -40.93 17.03
N LYS A 4 1.29 -41.84 16.24
CA LYS A 4 2.75 -41.89 16.03
C LYS A 4 3.20 -40.51 15.57
N LYS A 5 4.01 -39.83 16.41
CA LYS A 5 4.86 -38.72 15.98
C LYS A 5 5.76 -39.26 14.88
N THR A 6 5.56 -38.81 13.65
CA THR A 6 6.55 -38.92 12.59
C THR A 6 7.75 -38.13 13.07
N GLY A 7 8.81 -38.84 13.46
CA GLY A 7 10.09 -38.24 13.78
C GLY A 7 10.56 -37.46 12.55
N ASP A 8 10.92 -36.20 12.77
CA ASP A 8 11.65 -35.40 11.81
C ASP A 8 13.06 -36.03 11.71
N THR A 9 13.21 -36.95 10.75
CA THR A 9 14.38 -37.84 10.60
C THR A 9 15.55 -37.19 9.86
N ASP A 10 15.48 -35.90 9.55
CA ASP A 10 16.66 -35.14 9.20
C ASP A 10 17.03 -34.29 10.41
N GLY A 11 18.27 -34.39 10.89
CA GLY A 11 18.83 -33.53 11.94
C GLY A 11 18.96 -32.05 11.52
N ARG A 12 17.97 -31.50 10.81
CA ARG A 12 17.88 -30.12 10.33
C ARG A 12 17.63 -29.10 11.45
N TYR A 13 17.16 -29.57 12.61
CA TYR A 13 16.79 -28.75 13.77
C TYR A 13 17.44 -29.29 15.04
N SER A 14 18.77 -29.36 15.07
CA SER A 14 19.51 -29.83 16.24
C SER A 14 19.63 -28.79 17.35
N ASP A 15 19.58 -27.49 17.00
CA ASP A 15 19.88 -26.40 17.91
C ASP A 15 18.66 -25.55 18.23
N ILE A 16 18.63 -24.98 19.43
CA ILE A 16 17.59 -24.06 19.90
C ILE A 16 17.91 -22.64 19.37
N CYS A 17 16.89 -21.85 19.07
CA CYS A 17 16.96 -20.47 18.55
C CYS A 17 17.92 -19.51 19.30
N GLY A 18 18.33 -19.84 20.53
CA GLY A 18 19.30 -19.10 21.34
C GLY A 18 18.89 -17.66 21.68
N ALA A 19 17.64 -17.26 21.38
CA ALA A 19 17.12 -15.90 21.58
C ALA A 19 16.44 -15.80 22.93
N THR A 20 16.12 -14.59 23.36
CA THR A 20 15.33 -14.35 24.57
C THR A 20 13.98 -13.77 24.17
N ASN A 21 12.90 -14.31 24.72
CA ASN A 21 11.56 -13.82 24.46
C ASN A 21 11.32 -12.47 25.18
N ASN A 22 10.15 -11.86 24.94
CA ASN A 22 9.76 -10.59 25.57
C ASN A 22 9.56 -10.67 27.10
N ARG A 23 9.63 -11.87 27.70
CA ARG A 23 9.57 -12.11 29.15
C ARG A 23 10.95 -12.33 29.77
N GLY A 24 12.02 -12.23 28.98
CA GLY A 24 13.39 -12.44 29.46
C GLY A 24 13.80 -13.92 29.53
N GLU A 25 12.99 -14.85 29.02
CA GLU A 25 13.28 -16.29 29.05
C GLU A 25 13.90 -16.76 27.72
N PRO A 26 14.80 -17.76 27.74
CA PRO A 26 15.33 -18.36 26.52
C PRO A 26 14.22 -18.92 25.62
N CYS A 27 14.29 -18.65 24.32
CA CYS A 27 13.36 -19.15 23.32
C CYS A 27 13.50 -20.67 23.20
N SER A 28 12.40 -21.39 23.34
CA SER A 28 12.38 -22.87 23.28
C SER A 28 12.18 -23.45 21.87
N LEU A 29 12.04 -22.59 20.85
CA LEU A 29 11.82 -23.05 19.48
C LEU A 29 13.13 -23.49 18.83
N PRO A 30 13.10 -24.50 17.95
CA PRO A 30 14.28 -24.87 17.17
C PRO A 30 14.78 -23.70 16.30
N ALA A 31 16.09 -23.61 16.11
CA ALA A 31 16.71 -22.73 15.13
C ALA A 31 16.16 -23.05 13.73
N GLY A 32 15.93 -22.04 12.89
CA GLY A 32 15.31 -22.22 11.56
C GLY A 32 13.83 -22.61 11.57
N TRP A 33 13.19 -22.78 12.74
CA TRP A 33 11.77 -23.09 12.81
C TRP A 33 10.94 -21.97 12.16
N GLY A 34 10.10 -22.35 11.20
CA GLY A 34 9.25 -21.42 10.44
C GLY A 34 9.95 -20.71 9.27
N THR A 35 11.22 -21.01 9.00
CA THR A 35 11.99 -20.47 7.85
C THR A 35 12.71 -21.59 7.06
N PRO A 36 11.95 -22.49 6.40
CA PRO A 36 12.54 -23.62 5.65
C PRO A 36 13.51 -23.10 4.57
N GLY A 37 14.76 -23.57 4.60
CA GLY A 37 15.81 -23.18 3.66
C GLY A 37 16.79 -22.11 4.18
N SER A 38 16.47 -21.44 5.28
CA SER A 38 17.44 -20.57 5.97
C SER A 38 18.22 -21.42 6.99
N GLY A 39 19.51 -21.63 6.79
CA GLY A 39 20.41 -22.34 7.72
C GLY A 39 20.72 -21.56 8.99
N GLY A 40 19.77 -20.75 9.49
CA GLY A 40 19.99 -19.74 10.51
C GLY A 40 19.88 -20.26 11.94
N THR A 41 20.58 -19.59 12.87
CA THR A 41 20.59 -19.89 14.31
C THR A 41 19.34 -19.39 15.06
N ARG A 42 18.42 -18.70 14.39
CA ARG A 42 17.21 -18.08 14.98
C ARG A 42 15.94 -18.67 14.36
N CYS A 43 14.83 -18.68 15.08
CA CYS A 43 13.51 -19.06 14.57
C CYS A 43 12.82 -17.86 13.91
N ARG A 44 11.75 -18.11 13.15
CA ARG A 44 10.94 -17.08 12.47
C ARG A 44 10.53 -15.90 13.36
N PHE A 45 10.24 -16.14 14.64
CA PHE A 45 9.80 -15.08 15.56
C PHE A 45 10.94 -14.23 16.12
N HIS A 46 12.18 -14.72 16.08
CA HIS A 46 13.36 -13.98 16.52
C HIS A 46 14.27 -13.64 15.33
N GLY A 47 13.63 -13.29 14.21
CA GLY A 47 14.29 -12.79 13.02
C GLY A 47 15.13 -13.83 12.31
N GLY A 48 14.68 -15.11 12.33
CA GLY A 48 15.26 -16.25 11.59
C GLY A 48 16.10 -15.75 10.43
N ALA A 49 17.42 -15.76 10.62
CA ALA A 49 18.34 -14.95 9.83
C ALA A 49 18.39 -15.50 8.42
N SER A 50 17.41 -15.11 7.59
CA SER A 50 17.59 -15.06 6.16
C SER A 50 18.66 -14.01 5.93
N THR A 51 19.86 -14.44 5.53
CA THR A 51 20.95 -13.57 5.08
C THR A 51 20.61 -12.87 3.75
N GLY A 52 19.34 -12.85 3.35
CA GLY A 52 18.92 -12.55 2.00
C GLY A 52 19.41 -13.60 1.00
N PRO A 53 18.97 -13.53 -0.26
CA PRO A 53 19.69 -14.19 -1.36
C PRO A 53 21.11 -13.61 -1.47
N ASP A 54 22.09 -14.47 -1.78
CA ASP A 54 23.50 -14.05 -1.95
C ASP A 54 23.69 -13.19 -3.22
N GLU A 55 22.77 -13.32 -4.19
CA GLU A 55 22.69 -12.46 -5.36
C GLU A 55 21.95 -11.18 -4.97
N THR A 56 22.68 -10.14 -4.55
CA THR A 56 22.10 -8.83 -4.22
C THR A 56 22.39 -7.76 -5.26
N ASP A 57 23.06 -8.10 -6.36
CA ASP A 57 23.47 -7.15 -7.41
C ASP A 57 22.27 -6.34 -7.96
N TYR A 58 21.09 -6.95 -8.04
CA TYR A 58 19.84 -6.29 -8.47
C TYR A 58 19.22 -5.38 -7.39
N LEU A 59 19.70 -5.44 -6.15
CA LEU A 59 19.30 -4.60 -5.02
C LEU A 59 20.29 -3.47 -4.75
N GLU A 60 21.46 -3.44 -5.38
CA GLU A 60 22.47 -2.39 -5.16
C GLU A 60 21.97 -1.00 -5.57
N GLU A 61 21.00 -0.94 -6.50
CA GLU A 61 20.29 0.28 -6.89
C GLU A 61 18.98 0.51 -6.09
N ASN A 62 18.67 -0.33 -5.08
CA ASN A 62 17.51 -0.12 -4.24
C ASN A 62 17.81 0.92 -3.16
N ASP A 63 17.39 2.11 -3.50
CA ASP A 63 17.56 3.33 -2.74
C ASP A 63 16.63 3.50 -1.53
N PHE A 64 15.72 2.56 -1.30
CA PHE A 64 14.76 2.62 -0.19
C PHE A 64 15.10 1.67 0.98
N ALA A 65 16.20 0.92 0.86
CA ALA A 65 16.73 0.13 1.96
C ALA A 65 17.46 1.02 2.98
N GLU A 66 17.30 0.70 4.26
CA GLU A 66 17.98 1.42 5.36
C GLU A 66 19.51 1.29 5.18
N GLY A 67 20.19 2.39 4.85
CA GLY A 67 21.64 2.45 4.66
C GLY A 67 22.13 2.84 3.25
N ASN A 68 21.24 3.00 2.26
CA ASN A 68 21.62 3.43 0.90
C ASN A 68 21.39 4.93 0.65
N ALA A 69 22.09 5.50 -0.35
CA ALA A 69 22.17 6.95 -0.59
C ALA A 69 20.86 7.61 -1.08
N GLY A 70 19.84 6.83 -1.41
CA GLY A 70 18.54 7.33 -1.82
C GLY A 70 18.49 7.73 -3.30
N GLY A 71 17.36 7.42 -3.94
CA GLY A 71 17.15 7.42 -5.38
C GLY A 71 15.94 6.54 -5.77
N GLY A 72 15.77 6.33 -7.07
CA GLY A 72 14.49 5.97 -7.68
C GLY A 72 14.04 4.53 -7.44
N ALA A 73 12.75 4.26 -7.66
CA ALA A 73 12.27 2.88 -7.72
C ALA A 73 13.01 2.12 -8.84
N PRO A 74 13.34 0.83 -8.67
CA PRO A 74 14.00 0.02 -9.70
C PRO A 74 13.36 0.18 -11.07
N GLU A 75 14.16 0.12 -12.14
CA GLU A 75 13.67 0.19 -13.50
C GLU A 75 12.58 -0.90 -13.71
N LEU A 76 11.40 -0.50 -14.21
CA LEU A 76 10.20 -1.35 -14.34
C LEU A 76 9.43 -1.68 -13.04
N ASN A 77 9.75 -1.08 -11.90
CA ASN A 77 8.90 -1.14 -10.70
C ASN A 77 7.62 -0.30 -10.91
N THR A 78 6.64 -0.91 -11.58
CA THR A 78 5.32 -0.33 -11.80
C THR A 78 4.42 -0.39 -10.55
N ASN A 79 4.86 -0.99 -9.44
CA ASN A 79 4.09 -0.99 -8.18
C ASN A 79 3.89 0.44 -7.66
N SER A 80 4.84 1.35 -7.85
CA SER A 80 4.65 2.76 -7.49
C SER A 80 3.58 3.45 -8.36
N ARG A 81 3.50 3.07 -9.65
CA ARG A 81 2.53 3.58 -10.63
C ARG A 81 1.12 3.00 -10.44
N ILE A 82 1.03 1.79 -9.90
CA ILE A 82 -0.21 1.01 -9.80
C ILE A 82 -0.76 0.99 -8.36
N HIS A 83 0.10 0.87 -7.35
CA HIS A 83 -0.27 0.75 -5.93
C HIS A 83 0.09 2.00 -5.11
N GLY A 84 1.25 2.63 -5.36
CA GLY A 84 1.68 3.83 -4.63
C GLY A 84 1.00 5.13 -5.08
N GLY A 85 0.58 5.21 -6.35
CA GLY A 85 -0.01 6.41 -6.94
C GLY A 85 -1.44 6.71 -6.48
N PHE A 86 -2.13 5.72 -5.93
CA PHE A 86 -3.54 5.83 -5.54
C PHE A 86 -3.81 5.67 -4.04
N GLY A 87 -2.82 5.20 -3.27
CA GLY A 87 -2.98 4.91 -1.83
C GLY A 87 -2.73 6.09 -0.89
N ASP A 88 -2.02 7.14 -1.32
CA ASP A 88 -1.63 8.27 -0.47
C ASP A 88 -1.93 9.60 -1.18
N TRP A 89 -3.05 10.23 -0.82
CA TRP A 89 -3.52 11.45 -1.47
C TRP A 89 -2.63 12.67 -1.17
N GLU A 90 -1.99 12.72 0.01
CA GLU A 90 -1.12 13.84 0.39
C GLU A 90 0.08 13.87 -0.54
N LYS A 91 0.73 12.71 -0.72
CA LYS A 91 1.82 12.54 -1.69
C LYS A 91 1.34 12.75 -3.12
N ALA A 92 0.11 12.34 -3.46
CA ALA A 92 -0.42 12.56 -4.80
C ALA A 92 -0.55 14.05 -5.13
N TYR A 93 -1.08 14.86 -4.20
CA TYR A 93 -1.21 16.30 -4.37
C TYR A 93 0.15 16.99 -4.56
N GLU A 94 1.16 16.62 -3.76
CA GLU A 94 2.51 17.20 -3.86
C GLU A 94 3.19 16.90 -5.20
N ARG A 95 2.87 15.74 -5.80
CA ARG A 95 3.41 15.31 -7.10
C ARG A 95 2.69 15.92 -8.30
N PHE A 96 1.55 16.59 -8.09
CA PHE A 96 0.82 17.22 -9.18
C PHE A 96 1.59 18.43 -9.74
N ASP A 97 1.58 18.55 -11.06
CA ASP A 97 2.05 19.75 -11.75
C ASP A 97 1.23 20.99 -11.34
N ALA A 98 1.72 22.18 -11.69
CA ALA A 98 1.11 23.44 -11.29
C ALA A 98 -0.34 23.59 -11.79
N ASP A 99 -0.64 23.14 -13.02
CA ASP A 99 -1.96 23.25 -13.62
C ASP A 99 -2.96 22.31 -12.94
N THR A 100 -2.54 21.08 -12.66
CA THR A 100 -3.33 20.11 -11.91
C THR A 100 -3.60 20.63 -10.48
N ARG A 101 -2.60 21.20 -9.79
CA ARG A 101 -2.82 21.82 -8.47
C ARG A 101 -3.78 23.00 -8.55
N ALA A 102 -3.65 23.86 -9.55
CA ALA A 102 -4.57 24.98 -9.77
C ALA A 102 -6.01 24.48 -9.99
N TYR A 103 -6.18 23.37 -10.72
CA TYR A 103 -7.50 22.73 -10.87
C TYR A 103 -8.04 22.18 -9.54
N VAL A 104 -7.20 21.54 -8.73
CA VAL A 104 -7.58 21.10 -7.37
C VAL A 104 -8.06 22.27 -6.53
N HIS A 105 -7.36 23.41 -6.55
CA HIS A 105 -7.79 24.61 -5.84
C HIS A 105 -9.15 25.12 -6.32
N LYS A 106 -9.41 25.15 -7.63
CA LYS A 106 -10.74 25.50 -8.16
C LYS A 106 -11.84 24.59 -7.63
N LEU A 107 -11.58 23.28 -7.51
CA LEU A 107 -12.53 22.34 -6.90
C LEU A 107 -12.75 22.65 -5.41
N ILE A 108 -11.69 22.92 -4.65
CA ILE A 108 -11.79 23.31 -3.23
C ILE A 108 -12.70 24.52 -3.08
N GLU A 109 -12.42 25.60 -3.83
CA GLU A 109 -13.22 26.84 -3.76
C GLU A 109 -14.70 26.58 -4.07
N SER A 110 -15.00 25.74 -5.07
CA SER A 110 -16.40 25.43 -5.41
C SER A 110 -17.15 24.69 -4.31
N MET A 111 -16.45 23.90 -3.50
CA MET A 111 -17.04 23.11 -2.41
C MET A 111 -17.05 23.86 -1.07
N ARG A 112 -16.20 24.88 -0.92
CA ARG A 112 -15.99 25.57 0.37
C ARG A 112 -17.25 26.26 0.87
N GLU A 113 -17.96 26.99 0.02
CA GLU A 113 -19.20 27.68 0.43
C GLU A 113 -20.29 26.70 0.84
N VAL A 114 -20.45 25.60 0.10
CA VAL A 114 -21.41 24.54 0.44
C VAL A 114 -21.07 23.90 1.80
N ALA A 115 -19.80 23.54 2.02
CA ALA A 115 -19.37 22.99 3.29
C ALA A 115 -19.52 24.00 4.45
N LYS A 116 -19.39 25.29 4.16
CA LYS A 116 -19.56 26.35 5.16
C LYS A 116 -21.01 26.49 5.60
N GLU A 117 -21.93 26.46 4.64
CA GLU A 117 -23.37 26.58 4.84
C GLU A 117 -23.95 25.34 5.52
N TYR A 118 -23.68 24.16 4.97
CA TYR A 118 -24.38 22.93 5.37
C TYR A 118 -23.68 22.14 6.46
N ALA A 119 -22.36 22.26 6.61
CA ALA A 119 -21.58 21.57 7.64
C ALA A 119 -20.90 22.54 8.64
N PRO A 120 -21.64 23.45 9.30
CA PRO A 120 -21.06 24.39 10.26
C PRO A 120 -20.52 23.72 11.53
N GLY A 121 -20.98 22.50 11.83
CA GLY A 121 -20.51 21.70 12.97
C GLY A 121 -19.15 21.03 12.76
N VAL A 122 -18.61 21.04 11.54
CA VAL A 122 -17.25 20.56 11.28
C VAL A 122 -16.29 21.72 11.46
N ASP A 123 -15.26 21.51 12.28
CA ASP A 123 -14.18 22.47 12.52
C ASP A 123 -13.61 23.04 11.19
N ALA A 124 -13.25 24.33 11.18
CA ALA A 124 -12.80 25.02 9.96
C ALA A 124 -11.54 24.39 9.35
N ASP A 125 -10.54 24.06 10.17
CA ASP A 125 -9.30 23.45 9.69
C ASP A 125 -9.55 22.04 9.17
N ARG A 126 -10.42 21.29 9.86
CA ARG A 126 -10.86 19.97 9.40
C ARG A 126 -11.61 20.07 8.06
N ARG A 127 -12.50 21.04 7.89
CA ARG A 127 -13.20 21.27 6.61
C ARG A 127 -12.20 21.51 5.49
N GLU A 128 -11.23 22.40 5.69
CA GLU A 128 -10.24 22.71 4.65
C GLU A 128 -9.38 21.49 4.27
N ARG A 129 -8.92 20.70 5.27
CA ARG A 129 -8.20 19.44 5.00
C ARG A 129 -9.03 18.45 4.19
N LEU A 130 -10.29 18.24 4.58
CA LEU A 130 -11.19 17.32 3.89
C LEU A 130 -11.55 17.79 2.48
N LEU A 131 -11.72 19.10 2.27
CA LEU A 131 -11.93 19.68 0.94
C LEU A 131 -10.72 19.43 0.03
N LYS A 132 -9.50 19.64 0.54
CA LYS A 132 -8.25 19.36 -0.19
C LYS A 132 -8.11 17.88 -0.53
N GLU A 133 -8.37 17.00 0.44
CA GLU A 133 -8.37 15.55 0.22
C GLU A 133 -9.36 15.17 -0.88
N LYS A 134 -10.64 15.58 -0.74
CA LYS A 134 -11.69 15.24 -1.71
C LYS A 134 -11.40 15.76 -3.10
N ALA A 135 -10.90 16.99 -3.23
CA ALA A 135 -10.55 17.58 -4.52
C ALA A 135 -9.39 16.82 -5.19
N THR A 136 -8.38 16.44 -4.42
CA THR A 136 -7.25 15.62 -4.89
C THR A 136 -7.73 14.24 -5.35
N LEU A 137 -8.57 13.58 -4.54
CA LEU A 137 -9.19 12.31 -4.87
C LEU A 137 -10.05 12.38 -6.15
N SER A 138 -10.67 13.52 -6.47
CA SER A 138 -11.43 13.69 -7.72
C SER A 138 -10.54 13.61 -8.96
N VAL A 139 -9.34 14.19 -8.89
CA VAL A 139 -8.35 14.08 -9.96
C VAL A 139 -7.85 12.63 -10.08
N MET A 140 -7.57 11.98 -8.95
CA MET A 140 -7.10 10.59 -8.92
C MET A 140 -8.17 9.64 -9.46
N TYR A 141 -9.44 9.81 -9.08
CA TYR A 141 -10.57 9.03 -9.57
C TYR A 141 -10.73 9.14 -11.09
N ARG A 142 -10.54 10.35 -11.65
CA ARG A 142 -10.56 10.54 -13.10
C ARG A 142 -9.44 9.75 -13.78
N ARG A 143 -8.24 9.74 -13.20
CA ARG A 143 -7.10 8.94 -13.72
C ARG A 143 -7.36 7.44 -13.63
N THR A 144 -7.93 6.93 -12.54
CA THR A 144 -8.32 5.51 -12.45
C THR A 144 -9.41 5.14 -13.45
N ALA A 145 -10.38 6.04 -13.67
CA ALA A 145 -11.43 5.84 -14.65
C ALA A 145 -10.87 5.82 -16.09
N MET A 146 -9.94 6.72 -16.42
CA MET A 146 -9.29 6.72 -17.73
C MET A 146 -8.51 5.43 -17.98
N ASP A 147 -7.77 4.94 -16.99
CA ASP A 147 -7.03 3.68 -17.11
C ASP A 147 -7.95 2.45 -17.24
N THR A 148 -9.16 2.50 -16.69
CA THR A 148 -10.09 1.37 -16.70
C THR A 148 -11.06 1.39 -17.90
N PHE A 149 -11.56 2.56 -18.29
CA PHE A 149 -12.72 2.71 -19.20
C PHE A 149 -12.39 3.46 -20.50
N ASP A 150 -11.78 4.65 -20.43
CA ASP A 150 -11.58 5.55 -21.58
C ASP A 150 -10.27 5.22 -22.33
N ALA A 151 -10.25 4.08 -23.03
CA ALA A 151 -9.12 3.57 -23.83
C ALA A 151 -7.89 3.10 -23.04
N GLY A 152 -8.02 2.93 -21.72
CA GLY A 152 -7.00 2.32 -20.89
C GLY A 152 -6.95 0.79 -20.99
N ARG A 153 -6.34 0.15 -19.99
CA ARG A 153 -6.04 -1.30 -19.97
C ARG A 153 -7.28 -2.19 -19.77
N GLY A 154 -8.45 -1.60 -19.55
CA GLY A 154 -9.70 -2.34 -19.32
C GLY A 154 -9.82 -2.87 -17.89
N PHE A 155 -10.86 -3.67 -17.63
CA PHE A 155 -11.11 -4.28 -16.31
C PHE A 155 -10.16 -5.42 -15.95
N LEU A 156 -9.60 -6.09 -16.96
CA LEU A 156 -8.71 -7.22 -16.81
C LEU A 156 -7.42 -6.90 -17.55
N VAL A 157 -6.30 -7.07 -16.87
CA VAL A 157 -4.96 -6.86 -17.43
C VAL A 157 -4.27 -8.21 -17.49
N GLU A 158 -3.58 -8.45 -18.59
CA GLU A 158 -2.70 -9.61 -18.78
C GLU A 158 -1.26 -9.18 -18.51
N GLU A 159 -0.58 -9.94 -17.67
CA GLU A 159 0.83 -9.74 -17.34
C GLU A 159 1.57 -11.07 -17.45
N GLU A 160 2.82 -11.04 -17.91
CA GLU A 160 3.67 -12.22 -17.94
C GLU A 160 4.44 -12.34 -16.62
N HIS A 161 4.39 -13.52 -16.00
CA HIS A 161 5.15 -13.84 -14.80
C HIS A 161 5.82 -15.20 -14.98
N ASN A 162 7.15 -15.23 -14.96
CA ASN A 162 7.96 -16.44 -15.20
C ASN A 162 7.62 -17.17 -16.50
N GLY A 163 7.31 -16.45 -17.58
CA GLY A 163 6.94 -17.03 -18.87
C GLY A 163 5.49 -17.49 -18.99
N GLU A 164 4.67 -17.32 -17.95
CA GLU A 164 3.24 -17.62 -17.97
C GLU A 164 2.40 -16.34 -18.01
N ALA A 165 1.41 -16.28 -18.91
CA ALA A 165 0.46 -15.18 -18.96
C ALA A 165 -0.58 -15.33 -17.84
N ILE A 166 -0.60 -14.38 -16.91
CA ILE A 166 -1.57 -14.30 -15.82
C ILE A 166 -2.55 -13.18 -16.12
N ARG A 167 -3.85 -13.50 -16.03
CA ARG A 167 -4.94 -12.53 -16.17
C ARG A 167 -5.46 -12.13 -14.79
N LYS A 168 -5.43 -10.84 -14.47
CA LYS A 168 -5.88 -10.31 -13.17
C LYS A 168 -6.78 -9.09 -13.34
N ALA A 169 -7.50 -8.74 -12.28
CA ALA A 169 -8.25 -7.49 -12.21
C ALA A 169 -7.31 -6.29 -12.38
N ASN A 170 -7.76 -5.26 -13.10
CA ASN A 170 -7.01 -4.02 -13.22
C ASN A 170 -6.94 -3.35 -11.84
N PRO A 171 -5.74 -3.14 -11.28
CA PRO A 171 -5.65 -2.52 -9.96
C PRO A 171 -6.16 -1.08 -9.90
N ALA A 172 -6.25 -0.38 -11.05
CA ALA A 172 -6.89 0.92 -11.14
C ALA A 172 -8.40 0.86 -10.84
N PHE A 173 -9.06 -0.27 -11.12
CA PHE A 173 -10.46 -0.47 -10.80
C PHE A 173 -10.67 -0.55 -9.28
N ASP A 174 -9.88 -1.38 -8.59
CA ASP A 174 -9.95 -1.50 -7.13
C ASP A 174 -9.59 -0.19 -6.42
N ALA A 175 -8.54 0.49 -6.90
CA ALA A 175 -8.17 1.83 -6.43
C ALA A 175 -9.30 2.84 -6.64
N GLY A 176 -9.94 2.83 -7.81
CA GLY A 176 -11.08 3.69 -8.12
C GLY A 176 -12.25 3.48 -7.16
N HIS A 177 -12.53 2.22 -6.79
CA HIS A 177 -13.55 1.90 -5.79
C HIS A 177 -13.21 2.44 -4.40
N ALA A 178 -11.98 2.23 -3.93
CA ALA A 178 -11.53 2.76 -2.63
C ALA A 178 -11.60 4.30 -2.59
N ILE A 179 -11.11 4.96 -3.64
CA ILE A 179 -11.17 6.42 -3.81
C ILE A 179 -12.63 6.90 -3.78
N ASN A 180 -13.53 6.26 -4.53
CA ASN A 180 -14.95 6.64 -4.56
C ASN A 180 -15.59 6.51 -3.18
N GLY A 181 -15.32 5.41 -2.46
CA GLY A 181 -15.78 5.19 -1.10
C GLY A 181 -15.38 6.35 -0.18
N ARG A 182 -14.09 6.71 -0.17
CA ARG A 182 -13.57 7.82 0.63
C ARG A 182 -14.17 9.17 0.22
N GLN A 183 -14.33 9.43 -1.07
CA GLN A 183 -14.98 10.66 -1.55
C GLN A 183 -16.43 10.78 -1.05
N ARG A 184 -17.18 9.67 -0.99
CA ARG A 184 -18.55 9.65 -0.45
C ARG A 184 -18.56 9.91 1.05
N GLU A 185 -17.63 9.36 1.81
CA GLU A 185 -17.50 9.64 3.25
C GLU A 185 -17.27 11.13 3.50
N ILE A 186 -16.30 11.72 2.79
CA ILE A 186 -16.02 13.15 2.91
C ILE A 186 -17.22 13.99 2.48
N ALA A 187 -17.88 13.62 1.38
CA ALA A 187 -19.07 14.34 0.91
C ALA A 187 -20.23 14.29 1.92
N LYS A 188 -20.39 13.18 2.65
CA LYS A 188 -21.35 13.07 3.75
C LYS A 188 -20.98 13.96 4.92
N GLU A 189 -19.73 13.90 5.36
CA GLU A 189 -19.25 14.68 6.51
C GLU A 189 -19.33 16.19 6.25
N LEU A 190 -18.96 16.61 5.04
CA LEU A 190 -19.02 18.01 4.61
C LEU A 190 -20.36 18.42 4.00
N ARG A 191 -21.34 17.50 3.93
CA ARG A 191 -22.69 17.73 3.41
C ARG A 191 -22.70 18.41 2.02
N LEU A 192 -21.83 17.94 1.13
CA LEU A 192 -21.55 18.57 -0.16
C LEU A 192 -22.59 18.26 -1.25
N TRP A 193 -23.45 17.28 -1.03
CA TRP A 193 -24.47 16.85 -1.99
C TRP A 193 -25.86 17.07 -1.42
N PRO A 194 -26.87 17.41 -2.26
CA PRO A 194 -28.22 17.70 -1.80
C PRO A 194 -28.81 16.65 -0.86
N GLY A 195 -28.56 15.35 -1.12
CA GLY A 195 -29.03 14.26 -0.25
C GLY A 195 -28.34 14.13 1.11
N PHE A 196 -27.41 15.02 1.46
CA PHE A 196 -26.73 15.09 2.75
C PHE A 196 -26.91 16.44 3.47
N GLN A 197 -27.68 17.35 2.90
CA GLN A 197 -27.79 18.74 3.36
C GLN A 197 -28.89 18.98 4.40
N ASP A 198 -29.52 17.91 4.88
CA ASP A 198 -30.60 17.93 5.88
C ASP A 198 -30.16 18.44 7.27
#